data_AF-A0A378HY30-F1
#
_entry.id   AF-A0A378HY30-F1
#
_cell.length_a   1.000
_cell.length_b   1.000
_cell.length_c   1.000
_cell.angle_alpha   90.00
_cell.angle_beta   90.00
_cell.angle_gamma   90.00
#
_symmetry.space_group_name_H-M   'P 1'
#
loop_
_entity.id
_entity.type
_entity.pdbx_description
1 polymer ?
#
loop_
_entity_poly.entity_id
_entity_poly.type
_entity_poly.pdbx_seq_one_letter_code
_entity_poly.pdbx_strand_id
1 'polypeptide(L)'
;MKLIQTAIPDVLIIEPTVFADDRGWFMESFNEERFHQEVKKLGLPAPPSFVQDNHSCSKKNVLRGLHYQLPPHPQGKLVRVVKGSAFDVALDIREGSPTFGKHVGVELSAENKRMLWIPEGFAHGFLTLEDDTHFLYKTTDVYSQACEAAIRWNDPALAIAWPLAQGEPIVNKKDETANLFHEALKMPFWYKTSSKELIDLRVIGDVRGSLIALEKNCNLPFTIKRVYYIFDTKPGVSRGFHAHRRLQQLAVCVAGKCRIVLDNGNTRDDVWLDSPTKGLLINNMTWREMHDFSEDCVLLVFASERYDEADYIRDYDQFVKEASYAEK
;
A
#
# COMPACT_ATOMS: atom_id res chain seq x y z
N MET A 1 10.11 -20.71 9.26
CA MET A 1 10.71 -19.77 8.31
C MET A 1 11.68 -18.86 9.04
N LYS A 2 12.75 -18.46 8.38
CA LYS A 2 13.73 -17.46 8.83
C LYS A 2 13.62 -16.24 7.92
N LEU A 3 13.57 -15.05 8.50
CA LEU A 3 13.59 -13.79 7.75
C LEU A 3 14.99 -13.19 7.72
N ILE A 4 15.38 -12.68 6.56
CA ILE A 4 16.67 -12.01 6.35
C ILE A 4 16.39 -10.65 5.72
N GLN A 5 16.81 -9.58 6.40
CA GLN A 5 16.73 -8.22 5.86
C GLN A 5 17.70 -8.07 4.69
N THR A 6 17.23 -7.45 3.61
CA THR A 6 18.09 -7.06 2.49
C THR A 6 18.78 -5.72 2.78
N ALA A 7 19.46 -5.14 1.77
CA ALA A 7 19.98 -3.78 1.89
C ALA A 7 18.89 -2.71 2.06
N ILE A 8 17.62 -3.05 1.76
CA ILE A 8 16.45 -2.27 2.14
C ILE A 8 15.72 -3.06 3.24
N PRO A 9 15.76 -2.61 4.51
CA PRO A 9 15.30 -3.40 5.66
C PRO A 9 13.85 -3.90 5.58
N ASP A 10 12.98 -3.20 4.85
CA ASP A 10 11.57 -3.54 4.66
C ASP A 10 11.35 -4.72 3.68
N VAL A 11 12.31 -4.97 2.78
CA VAL A 11 12.28 -6.07 1.81
C VAL A 11 12.99 -7.27 2.43
N LEU A 12 12.26 -8.38 2.56
CA LEU A 12 12.69 -9.53 3.37
C LEU A 12 12.81 -10.78 2.51
N ILE A 13 13.96 -11.45 2.62
CA ILE A 13 14.11 -12.82 2.10
C ILE A 13 13.55 -13.78 3.15
N ILE A 14 12.71 -14.71 2.72
CA ILE A 14 12.19 -15.77 3.57
C ILE A 14 12.84 -17.09 3.17
N GLU A 15 13.54 -17.70 4.11
CA GLU A 15 14.11 -19.05 3.96
C GLU A 15 13.18 -20.06 4.67
N PRO A 16 12.55 -21.01 3.93
CA PRO A 16 11.75 -22.05 4.54
C PRO A 16 12.63 -23.11 5.20
N THR A 17 12.07 -23.82 6.18
CA THR A 17 12.69 -25.04 6.69
C THR A 17 12.27 -26.20 5.79
N VAL A 18 13.24 -26.90 5.21
CA VAL A 18 13.01 -28.01 4.27
C VAL A 18 13.30 -29.32 4.97
N PHE A 19 12.34 -30.24 4.94
CA PHE A 19 12.45 -31.60 5.48
C PHE A 19 12.55 -32.56 4.29
N ALA A 20 13.67 -33.27 4.15
CA ALA A 20 13.91 -34.17 3.02
C ALA A 20 14.07 -35.62 3.48
N ASP A 21 13.59 -36.55 2.67
CA ASP A 21 13.78 -38.00 2.79
C ASP A 21 13.82 -38.66 1.39
N ASP A 22 13.91 -39.98 1.33
CA ASP A 22 14.02 -40.73 0.07
C ASP A 22 12.83 -40.55 -0.89
N ARG A 23 11.69 -40.00 -0.42
CA ARG A 23 10.51 -39.73 -1.25
C ARG A 23 10.55 -38.34 -1.90
N GLY A 24 11.44 -37.46 -1.43
CA GLY A 24 11.53 -36.07 -1.86
C GLY A 24 11.67 -35.12 -0.66
N TRP A 25 10.97 -33.99 -0.70
CA TRP A 25 11.04 -33.00 0.36
C TRP A 25 9.70 -32.33 0.61
N PHE A 26 9.52 -31.85 1.85
CA PHE A 26 8.36 -31.10 2.31
C PHE A 26 8.82 -29.79 2.95
N MET A 27 8.06 -28.72 2.73
CA MET A 27 8.22 -27.48 3.47
C MET A 27 6.86 -26.81 3.69
N GLU A 28 6.66 -26.25 4.88
CA GLU A 28 5.61 -25.24 5.09
C GLU A 28 6.05 -23.97 4.35
N SER A 29 5.54 -23.81 3.13
CA SER A 29 6.01 -22.73 2.28
C SER A 29 5.57 -21.35 2.76
N PHE A 30 4.42 -21.24 3.43
CA PHE A 30 3.98 -20.01 4.05
C PHE A 30 3.03 -20.30 5.22
N ASN A 31 3.13 -19.50 6.26
CA ASN A 31 2.26 -19.49 7.43
C ASN A 31 2.16 -18.04 7.90
N GLU A 32 0.95 -17.47 7.82
CA GLU A 32 0.71 -16.04 8.04
C GLU A 32 1.08 -15.62 9.47
N GLU A 33 0.58 -16.34 10.47
CA GLU A 33 0.86 -16.06 11.88
C GLU A 33 2.37 -16.07 12.16
N ARG A 34 3.09 -17.10 11.69
CA ARG A 34 4.54 -17.19 11.88
C ARG A 34 5.28 -16.09 11.14
N PHE A 35 4.84 -15.74 9.93
CA PHE A 35 5.43 -14.65 9.16
C PHE A 35 5.30 -13.33 9.92
N HIS A 36 4.11 -12.98 10.39
CA HIS A 36 3.89 -11.74 11.11
C HIS A 36 4.68 -11.69 12.42
N GLN A 37 4.75 -12.80 13.16
CA GLN A 37 5.56 -12.90 14.37
C GLN A 37 7.05 -12.61 14.10
N GLU A 38 7.62 -13.14 13.01
CA GLU A 38 9.01 -12.88 12.64
C GLU A 38 9.23 -11.45 12.11
N VAL A 39 8.30 -10.90 11.32
CA VAL A 39 8.34 -9.50 10.85
C VAL A 39 8.35 -8.54 12.05
N LYS A 40 7.49 -8.79 13.03
CA LYS A 40 7.42 -8.00 14.26
C LYS A 40 8.71 -8.03 15.07
N LYS A 41 9.42 -9.17 15.12
CA LYS A 41 10.73 -9.26 15.80
C LYS A 41 11.79 -8.36 15.15
N LEU A 42 11.63 -8.03 13.86
CA LEU A 42 12.47 -7.09 13.13
C LEU A 42 12.05 -5.62 13.34
N GLY A 43 10.98 -5.35 14.10
CA GLY A 43 10.45 -4.00 14.31
C GLY A 43 9.75 -3.41 13.08
N LEU A 44 9.28 -4.27 12.17
CA LEU A 44 8.58 -3.89 10.96
C LEU A 44 7.06 -4.07 11.13
N PRO A 45 6.23 -3.30 10.41
CA PRO A 45 4.78 -3.45 10.46
C PRO A 45 4.36 -4.78 9.83
N ALA A 46 3.39 -5.46 10.45
CA ALA A 46 2.80 -6.64 9.83
C ALA A 46 2.11 -6.29 8.50
N PRO A 47 2.24 -7.18 7.50
CA PRO A 47 1.54 -7.00 6.24
C PRO A 47 0.05 -7.31 6.38
N PRO A 48 -0.80 -6.71 5.52
CA PRO A 48 -2.18 -7.16 5.38
C PRO A 48 -2.24 -8.61 4.89
N SER A 49 -3.37 -9.28 5.14
CA SER A 49 -3.62 -10.61 4.62
C SER A 49 -3.54 -10.66 3.08
N PHE A 50 -3.09 -11.79 2.56
CA PHE A 50 -3.05 -12.01 1.12
C PHE A 50 -4.41 -12.37 0.56
N VAL A 51 -4.86 -11.67 -0.50
CA VAL A 51 -6.21 -11.82 -1.07
C VAL A 51 -6.24 -12.36 -2.50
N GLN A 52 -5.08 -12.43 -3.17
CA GLN A 52 -4.97 -12.93 -4.54
C GLN A 52 -3.67 -13.70 -4.73
N ASP A 53 -3.78 -14.82 -5.45
CA ASP A 53 -2.68 -15.67 -5.89
C ASP A 53 -2.51 -15.54 -7.40
N ASN A 54 -1.27 -15.46 -7.87
CA ASN A 54 -0.93 -15.35 -9.27
C ASN A 54 0.18 -16.33 -9.63
N HIS A 55 0.16 -16.79 -10.87
CA HIS A 55 1.15 -17.76 -11.39
C HIS A 55 1.46 -17.41 -12.84
N SER A 56 2.74 -17.22 -13.14
CA SER A 56 3.25 -17.08 -14.50
C SER A 56 4.26 -18.15 -14.85
N CYS A 57 4.31 -18.53 -16.13
CA CYS A 57 5.39 -19.31 -16.71
C CYS A 57 6.05 -18.48 -17.81
N SER A 58 7.38 -18.43 -17.82
CA SER A 58 8.14 -17.67 -18.81
C SER A 58 9.34 -18.46 -19.33
N LYS A 59 9.71 -18.18 -20.58
CA LYS A 59 10.97 -18.64 -21.18
C LYS A 59 12.16 -17.94 -20.51
N LYS A 60 13.38 -18.40 -20.77
CA LYS A 60 14.61 -17.72 -20.36
C LYS A 60 14.64 -16.30 -20.96
N ASN A 61 15.28 -15.37 -20.23
CA ASN A 61 15.51 -13.99 -20.64
C ASN A 61 14.23 -13.14 -20.76
N VAL A 62 13.11 -13.56 -20.17
CA VAL A 62 11.90 -12.75 -20.09
C VAL A 62 12.00 -11.83 -18.88
N LEU A 63 11.84 -10.54 -19.10
CA LEU A 63 11.73 -9.54 -18.03
C LEU A 63 10.28 -9.06 -17.92
N ARG A 64 9.77 -9.04 -16.69
CA ARG A 64 8.47 -8.43 -16.36
C ARG A 64 8.67 -7.39 -15.30
N GLY A 65 8.26 -6.15 -15.55
CA GLY A 65 8.39 -5.06 -14.59
C GLY A 65 9.09 -3.80 -15.15
N LEU A 66 9.27 -2.78 -14.33
CA LEU A 66 8.94 -2.74 -12.90
C LEU A 66 7.48 -2.30 -12.68
N HIS A 67 6.70 -3.07 -11.93
CA HIS A 67 5.25 -2.85 -11.73
C HIS A 67 4.92 -2.55 -10.27
N TYR A 68 3.97 -1.63 -10.08
CA TYR A 68 3.38 -1.28 -8.78
C TYR A 68 1.92 -0.89 -8.99
N GLN A 69 1.17 -0.84 -7.90
CA GLN A 69 -0.15 -0.21 -7.88
C GLN A 69 -0.11 0.98 -6.93
N LEU A 70 -0.71 2.08 -7.34
CA LEU A 70 -0.89 3.27 -6.54
C LEU A 70 -2.13 3.17 -5.66
N PRO A 71 -2.26 4.05 -4.66
CA PRO A 71 -3.53 4.27 -3.98
C PRO A 71 -4.68 4.47 -4.99
N PRO A 72 -5.86 3.91 -4.70
CA PRO A 72 -6.23 3.24 -3.45
C PRO A 72 -5.95 1.75 -3.34
N HIS A 73 -5.28 1.13 -4.32
CA HIS A 73 -5.03 -0.31 -4.35
C HIS A 73 -3.54 -0.65 -4.32
N PRO A 74 -2.73 -0.11 -3.37
CA PRO A 74 -1.33 -0.49 -3.31
C PRO A 74 -1.22 -1.97 -2.96
N GLN A 75 -0.21 -2.64 -3.53
CA GLN A 75 -0.01 -4.07 -3.32
C GLN A 75 1.37 -4.35 -2.73
N GLY A 76 1.40 -5.04 -1.60
CA GLY A 76 2.53 -5.86 -1.20
C GLY A 76 2.49 -7.19 -1.94
N LYS A 77 3.68 -7.77 -2.17
CA LYS A 77 3.86 -9.03 -2.91
C LYS A 77 4.73 -9.99 -2.12
N LEU A 78 4.31 -11.25 -2.03
CA LEU A 78 5.15 -12.35 -1.59
C LEU A 78 5.42 -13.27 -2.77
N VAL A 79 6.66 -13.33 -3.21
CA VAL A 79 7.04 -13.95 -4.50
C VAL A 79 7.97 -15.15 -4.33
N ARG A 80 7.89 -16.14 -5.24
CA ARG A 80 8.81 -17.30 -5.31
C ARG A 80 8.84 -17.95 -6.68
N VAL A 81 9.89 -18.75 -6.89
CA VAL A 81 10.02 -19.64 -8.03
C VAL A 81 9.86 -21.09 -7.58
N VAL A 82 9.04 -21.88 -8.30
CA VAL A 82 8.82 -23.31 -8.00
C VAL A 82 9.40 -24.25 -9.05
N LYS A 83 9.79 -23.72 -10.20
CA LYS A 83 10.53 -24.40 -11.27
C LYS A 83 11.40 -23.37 -11.97
N GLY A 84 12.65 -23.71 -12.29
CA GLY A 84 13.63 -22.79 -12.88
C GLY A 84 14.19 -21.78 -11.87
N SER A 85 14.59 -20.61 -12.37
CA SER A 85 15.18 -19.52 -11.59
C SER A 85 14.91 -18.14 -12.18
N ALA A 86 14.83 -17.13 -11.32
CA ALA A 86 14.65 -15.74 -11.68
C ALA A 86 15.49 -14.81 -10.79
N PHE A 87 15.99 -13.73 -11.37
CA PHE A 87 16.54 -12.60 -10.64
C PHE A 87 15.42 -11.58 -10.37
N ASP A 88 15.02 -11.46 -9.11
CA ASP A 88 13.91 -10.64 -8.64
C ASP A 88 14.40 -9.31 -8.08
N VAL A 89 13.72 -8.22 -8.43
CA VAL A 89 14.11 -6.85 -8.06
C VAL A 89 12.94 -6.13 -7.40
N ALA A 90 13.23 -5.51 -6.26
CA ALA A 90 12.35 -4.57 -5.57
C ALA A 90 13.00 -3.19 -5.54
N LEU A 91 12.30 -2.18 -6.05
CA LEU A 91 12.69 -0.77 -6.09
C LEU A 91 11.82 0.04 -5.14
N ASP A 92 12.45 0.79 -4.24
CA ASP A 92 11.74 1.71 -3.33
C ASP A 92 11.29 2.97 -4.08
N ILE A 93 9.97 3.13 -4.26
CA ILE A 93 9.37 4.29 -4.94
C ILE A 93 8.69 5.26 -3.97
N ARG A 94 8.99 5.14 -2.67
CA ARG A 94 8.36 5.95 -1.62
C ARG A 94 9.07 7.28 -1.44
N GLU A 95 8.48 8.38 -1.89
CA GLU A 95 9.07 9.72 -1.78
C GLU A 95 9.26 10.12 -0.32
N GLY A 96 10.52 10.41 0.06
CA GLY A 96 10.89 10.70 1.46
C GLY A 96 11.45 9.50 2.22
N SER A 97 11.45 8.29 1.63
CA SER A 97 12.14 7.13 2.19
C SER A 97 13.67 7.34 2.26
N PRO A 98 14.35 6.89 3.32
CA PRO A 98 15.82 6.84 3.38
C PRO A 98 16.47 5.99 2.26
N THR A 99 15.67 5.11 1.65
CA THR A 99 16.07 4.23 0.54
C THR A 99 15.38 4.56 -0.77
N PHE A 100 14.73 5.73 -0.90
CA PHE A 100 14.07 6.14 -2.13
C PHE A 100 14.98 6.06 -3.36
N GLY A 101 14.51 5.41 -4.43
CA GLY A 101 15.26 5.18 -5.67
C GLY A 101 16.32 4.08 -5.57
N LYS A 102 16.54 3.48 -4.40
CA LYS A 102 17.41 2.31 -4.25
C LYS A 102 16.62 1.04 -4.52
N HIS A 103 17.33 0.02 -4.97
CA HIS A 103 16.75 -1.29 -5.25
C HIS A 103 17.57 -2.41 -4.61
N VAL A 104 16.93 -3.57 -4.46
CA VAL A 104 17.59 -4.83 -4.09
C VAL A 104 17.28 -5.88 -5.14
N GLY A 105 18.28 -6.72 -5.44
CA GLY A 105 18.16 -7.84 -6.36
C GLY A 105 18.43 -9.15 -5.63
N VAL A 106 17.57 -10.16 -5.82
CA VAL A 106 17.65 -11.47 -5.17
C VAL A 106 17.36 -12.56 -6.18
N GLU A 107 18.22 -13.58 -6.25
CA GLU A 107 17.93 -14.77 -7.04
C GLU A 107 16.96 -15.69 -6.29
N LEU A 108 15.85 -16.04 -6.94
CA LEU A 108 14.85 -16.98 -6.46
C LEU A 108 14.84 -18.19 -7.39
N SER A 109 14.89 -19.39 -6.83
CA SER A 109 14.90 -20.62 -7.63
C SER A 109 14.18 -21.77 -6.93
N ALA A 110 13.80 -22.77 -7.72
CA ALA A 110 13.29 -24.03 -7.19
C ALA A 110 14.32 -24.74 -6.28
N GLU A 111 15.61 -24.47 -6.50
CA GLU A 111 16.71 -25.02 -5.72
C GLU A 111 16.82 -24.34 -4.36
N ASN A 112 16.96 -23.01 -4.33
CA ASN A 112 17.14 -22.27 -3.09
C ASN A 112 15.85 -22.12 -2.26
N LYS A 113 14.68 -22.30 -2.89
CA LYS A 113 13.34 -22.29 -2.27
C LYS A 113 13.02 -20.98 -1.52
N ARG A 114 13.78 -19.92 -1.76
CA ARG A 114 13.58 -18.62 -1.12
C ARG A 114 12.30 -17.98 -1.65
N MET A 115 11.67 -17.20 -0.78
CA MET A 115 10.69 -16.20 -1.19
C MET A 115 11.25 -14.80 -0.95
N LEU A 116 10.67 -13.80 -1.62
CA LEU A 116 10.91 -12.39 -1.33
C LEU A 116 9.59 -11.73 -0.96
N TRP A 117 9.56 -11.09 0.21
CA TRP A 117 8.50 -10.18 0.61
C TRP A 117 8.86 -8.76 0.20
N ILE A 118 7.93 -8.11 -0.51
CA ILE A 118 8.03 -6.77 -1.04
C ILE A 118 6.80 -6.00 -0.56
N PRO A 119 6.92 -5.01 0.34
CA PRO A 119 5.76 -4.30 0.84
C PRO A 119 5.18 -3.31 -0.18
N GLU A 120 4.02 -2.76 0.15
CA GLU A 120 3.41 -1.65 -0.60
C GLU A 120 4.39 -0.46 -0.74
N GLY A 121 4.26 0.30 -1.84
CA GLY A 121 5.19 1.40 -2.13
C GLY A 121 6.49 0.97 -2.79
N PHE A 122 6.59 -0.28 -3.25
CA PHE A 122 7.71 -0.75 -4.05
C PHE A 122 7.25 -1.08 -5.48
N ALA A 123 8.11 -0.76 -6.45
CA ALA A 123 8.00 -1.31 -7.79
C ALA A 123 8.77 -2.64 -7.86
N HIS A 124 8.17 -3.64 -8.49
CA HIS A 124 8.68 -5.00 -8.54
C HIS A 124 8.84 -5.49 -9.97
N GLY A 125 9.93 -6.19 -10.26
CA GLY A 125 10.09 -6.92 -11.50
C GLY A 125 11.07 -8.08 -11.38
N PHE A 126 11.09 -8.96 -12.37
CA PHE A 126 12.01 -10.09 -12.40
C PHE A 126 12.47 -10.42 -13.82
N LEU A 127 13.66 -11.00 -13.91
CA LEU A 127 14.25 -11.57 -15.12
C LEU A 127 14.36 -13.09 -14.95
N THR A 128 13.78 -13.88 -15.84
CA THR A 128 13.94 -15.34 -15.81
C THR A 128 15.30 -15.76 -16.36
N LEU A 129 15.98 -16.65 -15.63
CA LEU A 129 17.34 -17.11 -15.95
C LEU A 129 17.32 -18.48 -16.66
N GLU A 130 16.19 -19.18 -16.58
CA GLU A 130 15.94 -20.50 -17.17
C GLU A 130 14.63 -20.52 -17.96
N ASP A 131 14.54 -21.46 -18.91
CA ASP A 131 13.28 -21.78 -19.57
C ASP A 131 12.32 -22.47 -18.60
N ASP A 132 11.02 -22.35 -18.88
CA ASP A 132 9.97 -22.98 -18.08
C ASP A 132 10.04 -22.57 -16.60
N THR A 133 10.35 -21.29 -16.36
CA THR A 133 10.41 -20.72 -15.02
C THR A 133 9.01 -20.41 -14.52
N HIS A 134 8.58 -21.11 -13.47
CA HIS A 134 7.28 -20.93 -12.82
C HIS A 134 7.41 -19.98 -11.63
N PHE A 135 6.89 -18.77 -11.80
CA PHE A 135 6.95 -17.70 -10.82
C PHE A 135 5.57 -17.48 -10.21
N LEU A 136 5.45 -17.66 -8.90
CA LEU A 136 4.22 -17.55 -8.12
C LEU A 136 4.30 -16.35 -7.19
N TYR A 137 3.18 -15.63 -7.05
CA TYR A 137 3.12 -14.53 -6.11
C TYR A 137 1.74 -14.32 -5.50
N LYS A 138 1.75 -13.99 -4.20
CA LYS A 138 0.58 -13.55 -3.43
C LYS A 138 0.56 -12.03 -3.35
N THR A 139 -0.62 -11.42 -3.36
CA THR A 139 -0.78 -9.95 -3.21
C THR A 139 -1.72 -9.59 -2.07
N THR A 140 -1.44 -8.48 -1.40
CA THR A 140 -2.23 -7.97 -0.25
C THR A 140 -3.49 -7.20 -0.65
N ASP A 141 -3.65 -6.91 -1.94
CA ASP A 141 -4.88 -6.38 -2.53
C ASP A 141 -5.12 -7.04 -3.91
N VAL A 142 -6.31 -6.89 -4.46
CA VAL A 142 -6.70 -7.36 -5.80
C VAL A 142 -6.08 -6.49 -6.89
N TYR A 143 -5.96 -7.07 -8.09
CA TYR A 143 -5.51 -6.30 -9.25
C TYR A 143 -6.48 -5.16 -9.60
N SER A 144 -5.93 -3.96 -9.81
CA SER A 144 -6.66 -2.79 -10.27
C SER A 144 -5.94 -2.16 -11.46
N GLN A 145 -6.47 -2.36 -12.66
CA GLN A 145 -5.92 -1.77 -13.88
C GLN A 145 -5.83 -0.23 -13.80
N ALA A 146 -6.76 0.42 -13.08
CA ALA A 146 -6.77 1.88 -12.93
C ALA A 146 -5.67 2.40 -12.01
N CYS A 147 -5.16 1.56 -11.10
CA CYS A 147 -4.11 1.91 -10.14
C CYS A 147 -2.74 1.40 -10.58
N GLU A 148 -2.70 0.51 -11.56
CA GLU A 148 -1.49 -0.09 -12.06
C GLU A 148 -0.61 0.95 -12.77
N ALA A 149 0.67 0.95 -12.43
CA ALA A 149 1.67 1.77 -13.08
C ALA A 149 2.98 0.98 -13.26
N ALA A 150 3.86 1.52 -14.11
CA ALA A 150 5.13 0.89 -14.42
C ALA A 150 6.27 1.91 -14.48
N ILE A 151 7.47 1.45 -14.15
CA ILE A 151 8.73 2.16 -14.36
C ILE A 151 9.57 1.33 -15.34
N ARG A 152 10.23 2.04 -16.26
CA ARG A 152 11.08 1.41 -17.27
C ARG A 152 12.20 0.61 -16.61
N TRP A 153 12.29 -0.67 -16.95
CA TRP A 153 13.22 -1.62 -16.34
C TRP A 153 14.70 -1.25 -16.55
N ASN A 154 15.01 -0.58 -17.66
CA ASN A 154 16.34 -0.06 -18.03
C ASN A 154 16.45 1.46 -17.84
N ASP A 155 15.79 2.01 -16.83
CA ASP A 155 16.01 3.40 -16.46
C ASP A 155 17.49 3.61 -16.05
N PRO A 156 18.22 4.52 -16.72
CA PRO A 156 19.65 4.72 -16.46
C PRO A 156 19.93 5.34 -15.08
N ALA A 157 18.98 6.05 -14.48
CA ALA A 157 19.13 6.61 -13.13
C ALA A 157 19.02 5.55 -12.04
N LEU A 158 18.29 4.45 -12.30
CA LEU A 158 18.18 3.32 -11.38
C LEU A 158 19.37 2.37 -11.48
N ALA A 159 19.97 2.25 -12.67
CA ALA A 159 21.17 1.45 -12.94
C ALA A 159 21.08 -0.01 -12.41
N ILE A 160 19.90 -0.63 -12.54
CA ILE A 160 19.67 -2.00 -12.06
C ILE A 160 20.55 -2.97 -12.83
N ALA A 161 21.40 -3.69 -12.10
CA ALA A 161 22.32 -4.69 -12.65
C ALA A 161 21.58 -6.01 -12.99
N TRP A 162 20.76 -6.00 -14.02
CA TRP A 162 20.10 -7.20 -14.53
C TRP A 162 21.14 -8.20 -15.07
N PRO A 163 21.15 -9.48 -14.64
CA PRO A 163 22.13 -10.48 -15.07
C PRO A 163 21.79 -11.05 -16.44
N LEU A 164 21.85 -10.20 -17.47
CA LEU A 164 21.55 -10.56 -18.85
C LEU A 164 22.64 -11.48 -19.41
N ALA A 165 22.23 -12.63 -19.95
CA ALA A 165 23.18 -13.60 -20.50
C ALA A 165 23.83 -13.12 -21.81
N GLN A 166 23.10 -12.36 -22.64
CA GLN A 166 23.52 -11.69 -23.88
C GLN A 166 22.33 -10.91 -24.48
N GLY A 167 22.57 -9.69 -24.97
CA GLY A 167 21.55 -8.86 -25.63
C GLY A 167 20.48 -8.29 -24.70
N GLU A 168 19.40 -7.79 -25.28
CA GLU A 168 18.27 -7.22 -24.55
C GLU A 168 17.33 -8.34 -24.04
N PRO A 169 16.66 -8.13 -22.89
CA PRO A 169 15.63 -9.05 -22.42
C PRO A 169 14.39 -9.02 -23.32
N ILE A 170 13.61 -10.09 -23.25
CA ILE A 170 12.28 -10.16 -23.85
C ILE A 170 11.30 -9.44 -22.92
N VAL A 171 10.81 -8.29 -23.34
CA VAL A 171 9.82 -7.48 -22.63
C VAL A 171 8.55 -7.33 -23.44
N ASN A 172 7.44 -7.02 -22.78
CA ASN A 172 6.22 -6.63 -23.50
C ASN A 172 6.27 -5.13 -23.84
N LYS A 173 5.34 -4.69 -24.69
CA LYS A 173 5.26 -3.28 -25.11
C LYS A 173 5.06 -2.32 -23.94
N LYS A 174 4.32 -2.72 -22.91
CA LYS A 174 4.04 -1.89 -21.73
C LYS A 174 5.32 -1.59 -20.95
N ASP A 175 6.16 -2.60 -20.76
CA ASP A 175 7.41 -2.53 -19.99
C ASP A 175 8.49 -1.81 -20.80
N GLU A 176 8.48 -1.99 -22.13
CA GLU A 176 9.35 -1.29 -23.08
C GLU A 176 9.10 0.21 -23.12
N THR A 177 7.82 0.63 -23.12
CA THR A 177 7.42 2.04 -23.22
C THR A 177 7.02 2.65 -21.87
N ALA A 178 7.37 2.02 -20.76
CA ALA A 178 7.09 2.56 -19.43
C ALA A 178 7.85 3.88 -19.19
N ASN A 179 7.31 4.71 -18.31
CA ASN A 179 7.92 6.00 -17.96
C ASN A 179 9.27 5.81 -17.26
N LEU A 180 10.16 6.80 -17.44
CA LEU A 180 11.38 6.89 -16.66
C LEU A 180 11.04 7.13 -15.18
N PHE A 181 11.94 6.76 -14.27
CA PHE A 181 11.77 6.88 -12.84
C PHE A 181 11.44 8.31 -12.42
N HIS A 182 12.05 9.32 -13.03
CA HIS A 182 11.76 10.72 -12.71
C HIS A 182 10.36 11.17 -13.17
N GLU A 183 9.80 10.57 -14.22
CA GLU A 183 8.47 10.87 -14.79
C GLU A 183 7.35 9.99 -14.19
N ALA A 184 7.72 8.86 -13.58
CA ALA A 184 6.78 7.93 -13.00
C ALA A 184 6.04 8.56 -11.80
N LEU A 185 4.75 8.22 -11.66
CA LEU A 185 3.99 8.52 -10.46
C LEU A 185 4.57 7.72 -9.29
N LYS A 186 4.68 8.35 -8.12
CA LYS A 186 5.33 7.76 -6.95
C LYS A 186 4.37 7.77 -5.77
N MET A 187 4.65 6.92 -4.78
CA MET A 187 3.90 6.93 -3.53
C MET A 187 4.62 7.84 -2.53
N PRO A 188 3.94 8.74 -1.81
CA PRO A 188 4.58 9.41 -0.69
C PRO A 188 4.95 8.39 0.40
N PHE A 189 6.16 8.48 0.97
CA PHE A 189 6.61 7.62 2.07
C PHE A 189 5.71 7.70 3.30
N TRP A 190 5.04 8.85 3.47
CA TRP A 190 4.12 9.07 4.57
C TRP A 190 2.75 8.44 4.40
N TYR A 191 2.46 7.77 3.28
CA TYR A 191 1.16 7.14 2.99
C TYR A 191 0.66 6.19 4.11
N LYS A 192 1.53 5.79 5.05
CA LYS A 192 1.13 5.17 6.34
C LYS A 192 1.77 5.76 7.62
N THR A 193 2.63 6.78 7.56
CA THR A 193 3.28 7.34 8.78
C THR A 193 2.65 8.63 9.29
N SER A 194 1.84 9.32 8.49
CA SER A 194 1.04 10.45 8.95
C SER A 194 -0.40 10.00 9.16
N SER A 195 -0.96 10.26 10.33
CA SER A 195 -2.41 10.10 10.56
C SER A 195 -3.22 11.15 9.78
N LYS A 196 -2.55 12.19 9.25
CA LYS A 196 -3.12 13.34 8.55
C LYS A 196 -2.78 13.31 7.07
N GLU A 197 -3.79 13.02 6.24
CA GLU A 197 -3.71 13.07 4.79
C GLU A 197 -4.75 14.05 4.22
N LEU A 198 -4.28 15.15 3.63
CA LEU A 198 -5.13 16.14 2.97
C LEU A 198 -5.08 15.99 1.45
N ILE A 199 -6.25 15.89 0.83
CA ILE A 199 -6.43 15.81 -0.61
C ILE A 199 -6.94 17.16 -1.11
N ASP A 200 -6.22 17.77 -2.05
CA ASP A 200 -6.72 18.95 -2.76
C ASP A 200 -7.84 18.57 -3.72
N LEU A 201 -9.00 19.20 -3.55
CA LEU A 201 -10.18 18.93 -4.34
C LEU A 201 -10.23 19.87 -5.54
N ARG A 202 -10.47 19.30 -6.73
CA ARG A 202 -10.56 20.07 -7.95
C ARG A 202 -11.75 21.03 -7.90
N VAL A 203 -11.44 22.32 -7.88
CA VAL A 203 -12.42 23.41 -7.99
C VAL A 203 -12.63 23.74 -9.45
N ILE A 204 -13.89 23.68 -9.91
CA ILE A 204 -14.33 24.19 -11.20
C ILE A 204 -15.21 25.39 -10.90
N GLY A 205 -14.89 26.56 -11.44
CA GLY A 205 -15.67 27.76 -11.14
C GLY A 205 -15.47 28.87 -12.17
N ASP A 206 -16.42 29.79 -12.15
CA ASP A 206 -16.38 31.04 -12.90
C ASP A 206 -16.98 32.17 -12.03
N VAL A 207 -17.31 33.30 -12.64
CA VAL A 207 -17.88 34.47 -11.94
C VAL A 207 -19.17 34.16 -11.16
N ARG A 208 -19.84 33.03 -11.42
CA ARG A 208 -21.08 32.61 -10.75
C ARG A 208 -20.83 31.82 -9.46
N GLY A 209 -19.61 31.34 -9.24
CA GLY A 209 -19.25 30.57 -8.05
C GLY A 209 -18.35 29.36 -8.35
N SER A 210 -18.26 28.47 -7.36
CA SER A 210 -17.38 27.31 -7.37
C SER A 210 -18.17 26.01 -7.22
N LEU A 211 -17.72 24.98 -7.92
CA LEU A 211 -18.24 23.63 -7.93
C LEU A 211 -17.09 22.67 -7.63
N ILE A 212 -17.32 21.76 -6.70
CA ILE A 212 -16.48 20.58 -6.49
C ILE A 212 -17.38 19.37 -6.69
N ALA A 213 -17.01 18.49 -7.63
CA ALA A 213 -17.67 17.21 -7.84
C ALA A 213 -16.78 16.12 -7.24
N LEU A 214 -17.33 15.22 -6.42
CA LEU A 214 -16.61 14.07 -5.87
C LEU A 214 -17.16 12.80 -6.50
N GLU A 215 -16.33 12.15 -7.29
CA GLU A 215 -16.70 11.06 -8.18
C GLU A 215 -15.86 9.82 -7.90
N LYS A 216 -16.52 8.67 -7.95
CA LYS A 216 -15.84 7.36 -7.87
C LYS A 216 -14.75 7.29 -8.96
N ASN A 217 -13.57 6.79 -8.59
CA ASN A 217 -12.43 6.55 -9.47
C ASN A 217 -11.85 7.81 -10.16
N CYS A 218 -12.23 9.01 -9.71
CA CYS A 218 -11.70 10.27 -10.25
C CYS A 218 -10.88 11.00 -9.18
N ASN A 219 -11.47 11.25 -8.02
CA ASN A 219 -10.86 12.05 -6.96
C ASN A 219 -11.15 11.54 -5.55
N LEU A 220 -11.62 10.29 -5.45
CA LEU A 220 -11.78 9.58 -4.19
C LEU A 220 -10.95 8.29 -4.22
N PRO A 221 -10.23 7.98 -3.12
CA PRO A 221 -9.48 6.74 -2.99
C PRO A 221 -10.40 5.55 -2.63
N PHE A 222 -11.71 5.63 -2.85
CA PHE A 222 -12.60 4.49 -2.64
C PHE A 222 -13.92 4.68 -3.37
N THR A 223 -14.64 3.59 -3.56
CA THR A 223 -16.04 3.64 -4.01
C THR A 223 -16.92 4.20 -2.88
N ILE A 224 -17.68 5.25 -3.16
CA ILE A 224 -18.66 5.80 -2.22
C ILE A 224 -19.79 4.78 -2.04
N LYS A 225 -19.94 4.23 -0.83
CA LYS A 225 -21.11 3.42 -0.45
C LYS A 225 -22.10 4.18 0.43
N ARG A 226 -21.66 5.26 1.08
CA ARG A 226 -22.48 6.09 1.97
C ARG A 226 -21.95 7.53 2.01
N VAL A 227 -22.88 8.47 2.10
CA VAL A 227 -22.61 9.90 2.32
C VAL A 227 -23.46 10.37 3.47
N TYR A 228 -22.90 11.17 4.36
CA TYR A 228 -23.63 11.82 5.45
C TYR A 228 -22.97 13.15 5.79
N TYR A 229 -23.68 14.01 6.51
CA TYR A 229 -23.14 15.32 6.92
C TYR A 229 -23.44 15.59 8.39
N ILE A 230 -22.60 16.40 9.00
CA ILE A 230 -22.69 16.87 10.38
C ILE A 230 -22.91 18.38 10.33
N PHE A 231 -23.89 18.87 11.08
CA PHE A 231 -24.26 20.28 11.17
C PHE A 231 -24.90 20.57 12.54
N ASP A 232 -25.09 21.85 12.89
CA ASP A 232 -25.63 22.32 14.18
C ASP A 232 -24.91 21.74 15.41
N THR A 233 -23.58 21.64 15.33
CA THR A 233 -22.74 21.24 16.46
C THR A 233 -22.70 22.36 17.50
N LYS A 234 -23.04 22.05 18.75
CA LYS A 234 -23.07 23.06 19.82
C LYS A 234 -21.64 23.45 20.24
N PRO A 235 -21.40 24.73 20.61
CA PRO A 235 -20.10 25.18 21.08
C PRO A 235 -19.57 24.32 22.23
N GLY A 236 -18.30 23.95 22.17
CA GLY A 236 -17.63 23.13 23.19
C GLY A 236 -18.01 21.63 23.18
N VAL A 237 -18.88 21.18 22.27
CA VAL A 237 -19.24 19.76 22.15
C VAL A 237 -18.32 19.07 21.15
N SER A 238 -17.51 18.15 21.65
CA SER A 238 -16.68 17.27 20.84
C SER A 238 -17.41 16.00 20.45
N ARG A 239 -17.00 15.38 19.34
CA ARG A 239 -17.56 14.10 18.87
C ARG A 239 -16.50 13.27 18.15
N GLY A 240 -16.90 12.12 17.64
CA GLY A 240 -16.04 11.35 16.73
C GLY A 240 -15.13 10.34 17.40
N PHE A 241 -15.07 10.27 18.74
CA PHE A 241 -14.28 9.36 19.59
C PHE A 241 -14.44 7.87 19.28
N HIS A 242 -13.93 7.43 18.13
CA HIS A 242 -13.89 6.04 17.70
C HIS A 242 -12.95 5.88 16.50
N ALA A 243 -12.51 4.65 16.29
CA ALA A 243 -11.90 4.18 15.05
C ALA A 243 -12.84 3.21 14.32
N HIS A 244 -12.44 2.79 13.13
CA HIS A 244 -13.12 1.74 12.35
C HIS A 244 -12.12 0.69 11.90
N ARG A 245 -12.50 -0.58 11.89
CA ARG A 245 -11.61 -1.66 11.43
C ARG A 245 -11.44 -1.68 9.92
N ARG A 246 -12.50 -1.36 9.17
CA ARG A 246 -12.52 -1.45 7.70
C ARG A 246 -12.83 -0.13 7.01
N LEU A 247 -13.73 0.69 7.58
CA LEU A 247 -14.20 1.90 6.94
C LEU A 247 -13.08 2.93 6.71
N GLN A 248 -12.99 3.41 5.47
CA GLN A 248 -12.24 4.62 5.09
C GLN A 248 -13.22 5.75 4.81
N GLN A 249 -12.81 6.99 5.10
CA GLN A 249 -13.66 8.17 4.96
C GLN A 249 -12.92 9.36 4.38
N LEU A 250 -13.63 10.20 3.63
CA LEU A 250 -13.15 11.53 3.24
C LEU A 250 -14.07 12.56 3.89
N ALA A 251 -13.52 13.41 4.75
CA ALA A 251 -14.23 14.49 5.41
C ALA A 251 -13.91 15.83 4.75
N VAL A 252 -14.94 16.60 4.39
CA VAL A 252 -14.83 17.91 3.73
C VAL A 252 -15.65 18.92 4.51
N CYS A 253 -15.01 19.98 5.01
CA CYS A 253 -15.72 21.08 5.68
C CYS A 253 -16.23 22.05 4.62
N VAL A 254 -17.50 21.92 4.23
CA VAL A 254 -18.08 22.69 3.11
C VAL A 254 -18.48 24.11 3.52
N ALA A 255 -18.65 24.35 4.82
CA ALA A 255 -18.86 25.67 5.42
C ALA A 255 -18.30 25.67 6.85
N GLY A 256 -17.88 26.84 7.34
CA GLY A 256 -17.29 27.00 8.66
C GLY A 256 -15.93 26.29 8.81
N LYS A 257 -15.64 25.84 10.04
CA LYS A 257 -14.42 25.11 10.37
C LYS A 257 -14.59 24.14 11.53
N CYS A 258 -13.75 23.13 11.58
CA CYS A 258 -13.57 22.26 12.76
C CYS A 258 -12.13 21.75 12.85
N ARG A 259 -11.71 21.37 14.05
CA ARG A 259 -10.42 20.71 14.28
C ARG A 259 -10.64 19.21 14.44
N ILE A 260 -9.88 18.41 13.69
CA ILE A 260 -9.91 16.96 13.76
C ILE A 260 -8.57 16.47 14.32
N VAL A 261 -8.63 15.66 15.37
CA VAL A 261 -7.49 14.90 15.89
C VAL A 261 -7.56 13.51 15.30
N LEU A 262 -6.43 13.00 14.83
CA LEU A 262 -6.29 11.67 14.24
C LEU A 262 -5.17 10.96 14.98
N ASP A 263 -5.37 9.67 15.21
CA ASP A 263 -4.38 8.81 15.84
C ASP A 263 -4.41 7.46 15.12
N ASN A 264 -3.30 7.08 14.50
CA ASN A 264 -3.19 5.81 13.78
C ASN A 264 -2.52 4.70 14.62
N GLY A 265 -2.31 4.94 15.92
CA GLY A 265 -1.59 4.07 16.83
C GLY A 265 -0.09 4.39 16.95
N ASN A 266 0.47 5.14 16.00
CA ASN A 266 1.89 5.52 15.97
C ASN A 266 2.10 7.02 16.13
N THR A 267 1.33 7.81 15.39
CA THR A 267 1.32 9.27 15.47
C THR A 267 -0.07 9.75 15.82
N ARG A 268 -0.11 10.87 16.56
CA ARG A 268 -1.32 11.56 16.91
C ARG A 268 -1.19 13.01 16.46
N ASP A 269 -1.90 13.35 15.40
CA ASP A 269 -1.82 14.64 14.72
C ASP A 269 -3.17 15.36 14.78
N ASP A 270 -3.15 16.69 14.63
CA ASP A 270 -4.36 17.47 14.45
C ASP A 270 -4.36 18.29 13.16
N VAL A 271 -5.57 18.56 12.66
CA VAL A 271 -5.80 19.29 11.42
C VAL A 271 -7.04 20.16 11.54
N TRP A 272 -6.93 21.40 11.09
CA TRP A 272 -8.08 22.24 10.83
C TRP A 272 -8.63 21.93 9.43
N LEU A 273 -9.92 21.63 9.37
CA LEU A 273 -10.70 21.67 8.15
C LEU A 273 -11.49 22.96 8.13
N ASP A 274 -11.03 23.92 7.35
CA ASP A 274 -11.55 25.29 7.24
C ASP A 274 -11.71 25.74 5.78
N SER A 275 -11.59 24.81 4.83
CA SER A 275 -11.75 25.06 3.40
C SER A 275 -12.56 23.96 2.73
N PRO A 276 -13.52 24.31 1.86
CA PRO A 276 -14.25 23.34 1.04
C PRO A 276 -13.37 22.71 -0.04
N THR A 277 -12.19 23.28 -0.33
CA THR A 277 -11.28 22.82 -1.39
C THR A 277 -10.34 21.71 -0.93
N LYS A 278 -10.45 21.26 0.32
CA LYS A 278 -9.61 20.20 0.88
C LYS A 278 -10.47 19.13 1.53
N GLY A 279 -10.11 17.87 1.29
CA GLY A 279 -10.67 16.72 1.99
C GLY A 279 -9.63 16.08 2.91
N LEU A 280 -10.02 15.74 4.12
CA LEU A 280 -9.22 14.90 5.02
C LEU A 280 -9.54 13.43 4.76
N LEU A 281 -8.56 12.67 4.31
CA LEU A 281 -8.67 11.22 4.26
C LEU A 281 -8.45 10.66 5.66
N ILE A 282 -9.41 9.87 6.11
CA ILE A 282 -9.42 9.18 7.40
C ILE A 282 -9.40 7.70 7.06
N ASN A 283 -8.26 7.07 7.22
CA ASN A 283 -8.11 5.65 6.92
C ASN A 283 -8.79 4.78 7.98
N ASN A 284 -8.94 3.49 7.66
CA ASN A 284 -9.27 2.51 8.69
C ASN A 284 -8.17 2.45 9.75
N MET A 285 -8.47 1.86 10.90
CA MET A 285 -7.59 1.82 12.07
C MET A 285 -7.01 3.19 12.45
N THR A 286 -7.77 4.25 12.20
CA THR A 286 -7.45 5.62 12.63
C THR A 286 -8.52 6.07 13.61
N TRP A 287 -8.13 6.22 14.87
CA TRP A 287 -8.95 6.91 15.87
C TRP A 287 -9.08 8.37 15.48
N ARG A 288 -10.29 8.91 15.65
CA ARG A 288 -10.54 10.31 15.36
C ARG A 288 -11.33 10.99 16.45
N GLU A 289 -11.16 12.29 16.52
CA GLU A 289 -11.92 13.16 17.38
C GLU A 289 -12.16 14.47 16.64
N MET A 290 -13.31 15.08 16.86
CA MET A 290 -13.70 16.32 16.19
C MET A 290 -14.07 17.32 17.27
N HIS A 291 -13.45 18.49 17.20
CA HIS A 291 -13.46 19.54 18.21
C HIS A 291 -13.66 20.89 17.54
N ASP A 292 -13.95 21.91 18.36
CA ASP A 292 -13.84 23.32 17.98
C ASP A 292 -14.61 23.72 16.71
N PHE A 293 -15.83 23.19 16.56
CA PHE A 293 -16.72 23.53 15.45
C PHE A 293 -17.14 25.00 15.51
N SER A 294 -17.10 25.69 14.37
CA SER A 294 -17.79 26.97 14.22
C SER A 294 -19.30 26.77 14.13
N GLU A 295 -20.08 27.81 14.43
CA GLU A 295 -21.55 27.78 14.44
C GLU A 295 -22.14 27.42 13.06
N ASP A 296 -21.48 27.86 12.00
CA ASP A 296 -21.83 27.60 10.60
C ASP A 296 -21.20 26.32 10.03
N CYS A 297 -20.57 25.49 10.88
CA CYS A 297 -19.83 24.33 10.40
C CYS A 297 -20.76 23.28 9.78
N VAL A 298 -20.46 22.91 8.54
CA VAL A 298 -21.05 21.76 7.84
C VAL A 298 -19.94 20.84 7.38
N LEU A 299 -19.85 19.66 7.99
CA LEU A 299 -18.85 18.65 7.67
C LEU A 299 -19.50 17.51 6.88
N LEU A 300 -19.21 17.44 5.59
CA LEU A 300 -19.66 16.39 4.67
C LEU A 300 -18.68 15.21 4.72
N VAL A 301 -19.19 13.98 4.80
CA VAL A 301 -18.36 12.77 4.92
C VAL A 301 -18.79 11.72 3.90
N PHE A 302 -17.82 11.27 3.11
CA PHE A 302 -17.94 10.16 2.18
C PHE A 302 -17.34 8.91 2.82
N ALA A 303 -17.98 7.75 2.64
CA ALA A 303 -17.61 6.51 3.30
C ALA A 303 -17.48 5.36 2.29
N SER A 304 -16.40 4.57 2.43
CA SER A 304 -16.17 3.36 1.63
C SER A 304 -17.10 2.21 2.00
N GLU A 305 -17.73 2.25 3.19
CA GLU A 305 -18.64 1.23 3.70
C GLU A 305 -20.00 1.77 4.16
N ARG A 306 -21.01 0.89 4.13
CA ARG A 306 -22.33 1.14 4.75
C ARG A 306 -22.18 1.22 6.27
N TYR A 307 -23.22 1.68 6.95
CA TYR A 307 -23.22 1.64 8.42
C TYR A 307 -23.17 0.18 8.90
N ASP A 308 -22.21 -0.11 9.77
CA ASP A 308 -22.05 -1.39 10.46
C ASP A 308 -21.49 -1.11 11.85
N GLU A 309 -22.24 -1.44 12.90
CA GLU A 309 -21.82 -1.21 14.28
C GLU A 309 -20.63 -2.11 14.68
N ALA A 310 -20.50 -3.30 14.07
CA ALA A 310 -19.39 -4.21 14.36
C ALA A 310 -18.04 -3.69 13.84
N ASP A 311 -18.04 -2.69 12.96
CA ASP A 311 -16.82 -2.05 12.46
C ASP A 311 -16.22 -1.05 13.47
N TYR A 312 -17.01 -0.56 14.43
CA TYR A 312 -16.60 0.48 15.36
C TYR A 312 -15.64 -0.06 16.43
N ILE A 313 -14.67 0.78 16.78
CA ILE A 313 -13.86 0.67 18.00
C ILE A 313 -14.14 1.92 18.83
N ARG A 314 -14.94 1.78 19.89
CA ARG A 314 -15.41 2.92 20.73
C ARG A 314 -14.58 3.16 21.98
N ASP A 315 -13.73 2.20 22.33
CA ASP A 315 -12.83 2.29 23.47
C ASP A 315 -11.42 2.59 22.97
N TYR A 316 -10.79 3.62 23.52
CA TYR A 316 -9.47 4.07 23.06
C TYR A 316 -8.37 3.07 23.41
N ASP A 317 -8.44 2.42 24.57
CA ASP A 317 -7.45 1.41 24.97
C ASP A 317 -7.55 0.16 24.09
N GLN A 318 -8.77 -0.25 23.72
CA GLN A 318 -9.02 -1.27 22.71
C GLN A 318 -8.45 -0.86 21.36
N PHE A 319 -8.66 0.39 20.94
CA PHE A 319 -8.07 0.91 19.71
C PHE A 319 -6.55 0.83 19.74
N VAL A 320 -5.88 1.32 20.79
CA VAL A 320 -4.41 1.26 20.91
C VAL A 320 -3.92 -0.18 20.85
N LYS A 321 -4.62 -1.11 21.51
CA LYS A 321 -4.32 -2.54 21.38
C LYS A 321 -4.49 -3.00 19.94
N GLU A 322 -5.65 -2.82 19.33
CA GLU A 322 -5.94 -3.30 17.98
C GLU A 322 -5.06 -2.63 16.91
N ALA A 323 -4.74 -1.35 17.02
CA ALA A 323 -3.80 -0.66 16.15
C ALA A 323 -2.39 -1.25 16.30
N SER A 324 -1.96 -1.53 17.53
CA SER A 324 -0.71 -2.26 17.77
C SER A 324 -0.75 -3.72 17.32
N TYR A 325 -1.93 -4.32 17.10
CA TYR A 325 -2.13 -5.69 16.60
C TYR A 325 -2.39 -5.75 15.08
N ALA A 326 -2.90 -4.69 14.45
CA ALA A 326 -2.99 -4.55 13.00
C ALA A 326 -1.59 -4.38 12.37
N GLU A 327 -0.60 -4.04 13.20
CA GLU A 327 0.83 -4.18 12.91
C GLU A 327 1.43 -5.54 13.35
N LYS A 328 0.62 -6.52 13.78
CA LYS A 328 1.02 -7.92 14.11
C LYS A 328 0.32 -8.96 13.25
#